data_AF-G2IGG0-F1
#
_entry.id   AF-G2IGG0-F1
#
_cell.length_a   1.000
_cell.length_b   1.000
_cell.length_c   1.000
_cell.angle_alpha   90.00
_cell.angle_beta   90.00
_cell.angle_gamma   90.00
#
_symmetry.space_group_name_H-M   'P 1'
#
loop_
_entity.id
_entity.type
_entity.pdbx_description
1 polymer ?
#
loop_
_entity_poly.entity_id
_entity_poly.type
_entity_poly.pdbx_seq_one_letter_code
_entity_poly.pdbx_strand_id
1 'polypeptide(L)'
;MENYSKTLLSNNIVLFQGGVFNDLDNAEEFKKKIDNKTLSSIVNDGKYERVILGISYKDNFLDMVDFLKSNNIQFVKQVYKIPVNVEYNEEILKILEAFSDFILEEGKNILKDKVDITKLKEVTSTLDVDYGKRGSYELFNELKESILDLEDSAEREELESIFNLIYLSFANYKS
;
A
#
# COMPACT_ATOMS: atom_id res chain seq x y z
N MET A 1 -22.14 3.73 12.69
CA MET A 1 -20.71 3.65 12.29
C MET A 1 -20.51 3.83 10.78
N GLU A 2 -21.55 3.76 9.94
CA GLU A 2 -21.46 3.95 8.47
C GLU A 2 -21.11 5.38 8.00
N ASN A 3 -21.32 6.42 8.82
CA ASN A 3 -21.08 7.80 8.37
C ASN A 3 -19.62 8.26 8.45
N TYR A 4 -18.75 7.57 9.18
CA TYR A 4 -17.33 7.94 9.25
C TYR A 4 -16.52 7.40 8.06
N SER A 5 -16.92 6.29 7.44
CA SER A 5 -16.15 5.69 6.33
C SER A 5 -16.25 6.53 5.05
N LYS A 6 -17.45 6.99 4.67
CA LYS A 6 -17.64 7.70 3.39
C LYS A 6 -16.94 9.07 3.30
N THR A 7 -16.93 9.86 4.36
CA THR A 7 -16.31 11.20 4.37
C THR A 7 -14.83 11.17 4.72
N LEU A 8 -14.36 10.15 5.44
CA LEU A 8 -12.96 10.02 5.85
C LEU A 8 -12.12 9.22 4.84
N LEU A 9 -12.71 8.53 3.86
CA LEU A 9 -11.96 7.71 2.89
C LEU A 9 -12.06 8.20 1.44
N SER A 10 -12.89 9.22 1.15
CA SER A 10 -13.00 9.77 -0.21
C SER A 10 -11.67 10.35 -0.70
N ASN A 11 -10.90 10.95 0.21
CA ASN A 11 -9.67 11.69 -0.11
C ASN A 11 -8.46 11.27 0.73
N ASN A 12 -8.52 10.13 1.42
CA ASN A 12 -7.46 9.73 2.33
C ASN A 12 -6.98 8.31 2.03
N ILE A 13 -5.65 8.13 1.98
CA ILE A 13 -5.03 6.81 2.08
C ILE A 13 -4.93 6.46 3.55
N VAL A 14 -5.21 5.19 3.88
CA VAL A 14 -4.90 4.64 5.19
C VAL A 14 -3.82 3.57 5.07
N LEU A 15 -2.66 3.84 5.68
CA LEU A 15 -1.62 2.83 5.88
C LEU A 15 -1.85 2.12 7.22
N PHE A 16 -1.71 0.81 7.20
CA PHE A 16 -1.71 -0.02 8.39
C PHE A 16 -0.26 -0.24 8.83
N GLN A 17 0.06 0.11 10.08
CA GLN A 17 1.39 -0.05 10.65
C GLN A 17 1.35 -1.01 11.83
N GLY A 18 2.21 -2.03 11.83
CA GLY A 18 2.32 -3.03 12.89
C GLY A 18 3.22 -2.61 14.05
N GLY A 19 4.22 -1.76 13.79
CA GLY A 19 5.15 -1.30 14.81
C GLY A 19 6.08 -0.18 14.34
N VAL A 20 6.75 0.46 15.31
CA VAL A 20 7.81 1.46 15.13
C VAL A 20 8.96 1.05 16.03
N PHE A 21 10.15 0.92 15.46
CA PHE A 21 11.34 0.42 16.13
C PHE A 21 12.50 1.39 15.95
N ASN A 22 13.44 1.40 16.90
CA ASN A 22 14.63 2.25 16.82
C ASN A 22 15.76 1.61 15.99
N ASP A 23 15.66 0.32 15.72
CA ASP A 23 16.67 -0.48 15.05
C ASP A 23 16.02 -1.56 14.17
N LEU A 24 16.76 -1.98 13.15
CA LEU A 24 16.32 -2.92 12.13
C LEU A 24 16.09 -4.33 12.70
N ASP A 25 16.93 -4.77 13.63
CA ASP A 25 16.85 -6.12 14.21
C ASP A 25 15.49 -6.36 14.89
N ASN A 26 15.02 -5.39 15.69
CA ASN A 26 13.72 -5.45 16.34
C ASN A 26 12.56 -5.40 15.34
N ALA A 27 12.68 -4.59 14.28
CA ALA A 27 11.68 -4.53 13.20
C ALA A 27 11.59 -5.86 12.45
N GLU A 28 12.73 -6.49 12.15
CA GLU A 28 12.79 -7.81 11.54
C GLU A 28 12.23 -8.90 12.46
N GLU A 29 12.53 -8.85 13.76
CA GLU A 29 11.97 -9.83 14.71
C GLU A 29 10.45 -9.75 14.74
N PHE A 30 9.89 -8.54 14.71
CA PHE A 30 8.45 -8.35 14.57
C PHE A 30 7.94 -8.86 13.22
N LYS A 31 8.57 -8.49 12.10
CA LYS A 31 8.21 -8.94 10.75
C LYS A 31 8.15 -10.46 10.68
N LYS A 32 9.18 -11.16 11.16
CA LYS A 32 9.28 -12.63 11.22
C LYS A 32 8.09 -13.27 11.98
N LYS A 33 7.55 -12.62 13.01
CA LYS A 33 6.38 -13.13 13.78
C LYS A 33 5.05 -13.07 13.02
N ILE A 34 4.97 -12.21 12.00
CA ILE A 34 3.75 -12.00 11.20
C ILE A 34 3.93 -12.38 9.73
N ASP A 35 5.13 -12.80 9.34
CA ASP A 35 5.53 -13.05 7.96
C ASP A 35 4.65 -14.09 7.27
N ASN A 36 4.22 -15.10 8.03
CA ASN A 36 3.33 -16.17 7.56
C ASN A 36 1.83 -15.82 7.63
N LYS A 37 1.48 -14.57 7.90
CA LYS A 37 0.09 -14.12 8.09
C LYS A 37 -0.31 -12.98 7.17
N THR A 38 0.66 -12.18 6.74
CA THR A 38 0.43 -11.02 5.88
C THR A 38 1.70 -10.63 5.14
N LEU A 39 1.54 -9.90 4.04
CA LEU A 39 2.63 -9.14 3.45
C LEU A 39 2.96 -7.96 4.37
N SER A 40 4.24 -7.75 4.64
CA SER A 40 4.67 -6.60 5.44
C SER A 40 6.00 -6.10 4.95
N SER A 41 6.20 -4.78 4.96
CA SER A 41 7.46 -4.16 4.58
C SER A 41 8.05 -3.35 5.73
N ILE A 42 9.38 -3.31 5.84
CA ILE A 42 10.09 -2.44 6.76
C ILE A 42 10.51 -1.19 5.98
N VAL A 43 10.06 -0.02 6.44
CA VAL A 43 10.44 1.27 5.88
C VAL A 43 11.23 2.08 6.91
N ASN A 44 12.43 2.51 6.52
CA ASN A 44 13.21 3.49 7.26
C ASN A 44 12.74 4.91 6.90
N ASP A 45 12.25 5.68 7.87
CA ASP A 45 11.80 7.06 7.65
C ASP A 45 12.84 8.14 8.00
N GLY A 46 14.11 7.73 8.13
CA GLY A 46 15.23 8.54 8.59
C GLY A 46 15.40 8.60 10.11
N LYS A 47 14.39 8.15 10.88
CA LYS A 47 14.45 8.14 12.36
C LYS A 47 14.11 6.79 12.97
N TYR A 48 13.15 6.09 12.39
CA TYR A 48 12.66 4.82 12.90
C TYR A 48 12.47 3.81 11.77
N GLU A 49 12.52 2.55 12.15
CA GLU A 49 12.10 1.43 11.31
C GLU A 49 10.61 1.17 11.53
N ARG A 50 9.81 1.28 10.48
CA ARG A 50 8.36 1.12 10.54
C ARG A 50 7.94 -0.12 9.79
N VAL A 51 7.14 -0.96 10.44
CA VAL A 51 6.57 -2.13 9.78
C VAL A 51 5.20 -1.77 9.22
N ILE A 52 5.11 -1.70 7.89
CA ILE A 52 3.88 -1.45 7.14
C ILE A 52 3.24 -2.79 6.80
N LEU A 53 1.93 -2.90 7.03
CA LEU A 53 1.14 -4.13 6.93
C LEU A 53 0.15 -4.12 5.76
N GLY A 54 -0.03 -2.98 5.13
CA GLY A 54 -1.07 -2.81 4.14
C GLY A 54 -1.38 -1.35 3.87
N ILE A 55 -2.02 -1.14 2.72
CA ILE A 55 -2.61 0.12 2.33
C ILE A 55 -4.12 -0.11 2.16
N SER A 56 -4.93 0.94 2.27
CA SER A 56 -6.34 0.89 1.90
C SER A 56 -6.82 2.27 1.47
N TYR A 57 -7.86 2.26 0.63
CA TYR A 57 -8.53 3.41 0.10
C TYR A 57 -10.01 3.07 -0.17
N LYS A 58 -10.92 4.03 0.01
CA LYS A 58 -12.38 3.86 -0.15
C LYS A 58 -12.94 2.63 0.60
N ASP A 59 -13.48 1.65 -0.12
CA ASP A 59 -14.37 0.63 0.41
C ASP A 59 -13.60 -0.56 1.02
N ASN A 60 -12.34 -0.75 0.65
CA ASN A 60 -11.53 -1.90 1.10
C ASN A 60 -10.94 -1.75 2.52
N PHE A 61 -11.15 -0.61 3.18
CA PHE A 61 -10.66 -0.36 4.53
C PHE A 61 -11.17 -1.37 5.56
N LEU A 62 -12.48 -1.67 5.54
CA LEU A 62 -13.07 -2.60 6.50
C LEU A 62 -12.57 -4.02 6.26
N ASP A 63 -12.46 -4.41 4.99
CA ASP A 63 -11.93 -5.72 4.60
C ASP A 63 -10.47 -5.90 5.06
N MET A 64 -9.64 -4.88 4.90
CA MET A 64 -8.26 -4.90 5.41
C MET A 64 -8.19 -4.96 6.94
N VAL A 65 -9.06 -4.21 7.63
CA VAL A 65 -9.19 -4.29 9.10
C VAL A 65 -9.55 -5.71 9.55
N ASP A 66 -10.51 -6.34 8.90
CA ASP A 66 -11.00 -7.67 9.24
C ASP A 66 -9.98 -8.74 8.89
N PHE A 67 -9.29 -8.60 7.76
CA PHE A 67 -8.15 -9.44 7.37
C PHE A 67 -7.05 -9.42 8.43
N LEU A 68 -6.58 -8.25 8.87
CA LEU A 68 -5.51 -8.14 9.87
C LEU A 68 -5.95 -8.67 11.25
N LYS A 69 -7.19 -8.40 11.66
CA LYS A 69 -7.76 -8.91 12.92
C LYS A 69 -7.92 -10.42 12.92
N SER A 70 -8.43 -11.01 11.83
CA SER A 70 -8.60 -12.46 11.71
C SER A 70 -7.27 -13.22 11.78
N ASN A 71 -6.17 -12.55 11.42
CA ASN A 71 -4.80 -13.05 11.54
C ASN A 71 -4.13 -12.74 12.90
N ASN A 72 -4.86 -12.18 13.88
CA ASN A 72 -4.34 -11.75 15.18
C ASN A 72 -3.16 -10.76 15.09
N ILE A 73 -3.21 -9.85 14.12
CA ILE A 73 -2.19 -8.81 13.95
C ILE A 73 -2.70 -7.53 14.59
N GLN A 74 -1.95 -6.99 15.55
CA GLN A 74 -2.20 -5.66 16.08
C GLN A 74 -1.63 -4.60 15.14
N PHE A 75 -2.35 -3.50 14.99
CA PHE A 75 -1.95 -2.43 14.10
C PHE A 75 -2.47 -1.07 14.55
N VAL A 76 -1.79 -0.03 14.10
CA VAL A 76 -2.25 1.36 14.13
C VAL A 76 -2.49 1.85 12.70
N LYS A 77 -3.40 2.81 12.55
CA LYS A 77 -3.75 3.40 11.26
C LYS A 77 -3.03 4.73 11.13
N GLN A 78 -2.39 4.98 9.99
CA GLN A 78 -1.90 6.29 9.60
C GLN A 78 -2.74 6.79 8.44
N VAL A 79 -3.34 7.97 8.61
CA VAL A 79 -4.21 8.58 7.63
C VAL A 79 -3.45 9.68 6.91
N TYR A 80 -3.28 9.52 5.61
CA TYR A 80 -2.65 10.50 4.73
C TYR A 80 -3.74 11.20 3.95
N LYS A 81 -3.86 12.51 4.14
CA LYS A 81 -4.87 13.30 3.43
C LYS A 81 -4.31 13.73 2.08
N ILE A 82 -4.81 13.12 1.02
CA ILE A 82 -4.39 13.46 -0.33
C ILE A 82 -5.34 14.53 -0.88
N PRO A 83 -4.84 15.71 -1.25
CA PRO A 83 -5.66 16.73 -1.87
C PRO A 83 -6.09 16.27 -3.26
N VAL A 84 -7.30 15.69 -3.38
CA VAL A 84 -7.85 15.22 -4.67
C VAL A 84 -8.12 16.34 -5.67
N ASN A 85 -8.12 17.59 -5.21
CA ASN A 85 -8.19 18.79 -6.06
C ASN A 85 -6.86 19.14 -6.74
N VAL A 86 -5.80 18.38 -6.47
CA VAL A 86 -4.52 18.45 -7.19
C VAL A 86 -4.58 17.42 -8.33
N GLU A 87 -4.23 17.87 -9.53
CA GLU A 87 -4.21 17.07 -10.75
C GLU A 87 -3.42 15.76 -10.55
N TYR A 88 -4.01 14.61 -10.96
CA TYR A 88 -3.46 13.24 -10.95
C TYR A 88 -3.46 12.44 -9.65
N ASN A 89 -3.87 13.05 -8.55
CA ASN A 89 -4.06 12.28 -7.32
C ASN A 89 -5.15 11.21 -7.46
N GLU A 90 -6.13 11.40 -8.34
CA GLU A 90 -7.15 10.39 -8.63
C GLU A 90 -6.55 9.13 -9.31
N GLU A 91 -5.64 9.29 -10.27
CA GLU A 91 -4.96 8.17 -10.96
C GLU A 91 -4.05 7.39 -10.02
N ILE A 92 -3.29 8.11 -9.20
CA ILE A 92 -2.46 7.50 -8.15
C ILE A 92 -3.35 6.69 -7.19
N LEU A 93 -4.48 7.26 -6.77
CA LEU A 93 -5.43 6.57 -5.90
C LEU A 93 -6.02 5.31 -6.56
N LYS A 94 -6.21 5.29 -7.89
CA LYS A 94 -6.65 4.09 -8.62
C LYS A 94 -5.59 2.98 -8.63
N ILE A 95 -4.30 3.30 -8.78
CA ILE A 95 -3.20 2.32 -8.67
C ILE A 95 -3.21 1.69 -7.27
N LEU A 96 -3.34 2.53 -6.24
CA LEU A 96 -3.35 2.09 -4.84
C LEU A 96 -4.57 1.25 -4.50
N GLU A 97 -5.73 1.58 -5.06
CA GLU A 97 -6.96 0.78 -4.96
C GLU A 97 -6.73 -0.61 -5.56
N ALA A 98 -6.22 -0.67 -6.80
CA ALA A 98 -5.91 -1.93 -7.48
C ALA A 98 -4.89 -2.79 -6.71
N PHE A 99 -3.83 -2.16 -6.17
CA PHE A 99 -2.83 -2.86 -5.37
C PHE A 99 -3.42 -3.39 -4.06
N SER A 100 -4.21 -2.58 -3.36
CA SER A 100 -4.88 -3.01 -2.13
C SER A 100 -5.83 -4.18 -2.36
N ASP A 101 -6.62 -4.12 -3.44
CA ASP A 101 -7.56 -5.18 -3.79
C ASP A 101 -6.80 -6.46 -4.15
N PHE A 102 -5.68 -6.36 -4.88
CA PHE A 102 -4.78 -7.49 -5.11
C PHE A 102 -4.29 -8.11 -3.79
N ILE A 103 -3.84 -7.32 -2.82
CA ILE A 103 -3.40 -7.83 -1.51
C ILE A 103 -4.55 -8.56 -0.78
N LEU A 104 -5.79 -8.09 -0.90
CA LEU A 104 -6.94 -8.73 -0.26
C LEU A 104 -7.36 -10.02 -0.98
N GLU A 105 -7.35 -10.03 -2.31
CA GLU A 105 -7.66 -11.21 -3.13
C GLU A 105 -6.60 -12.31 -2.96
N GLU A 106 -5.32 -11.94 -3.10
CA GLU A 106 -4.18 -12.86 -3.10
C GLU A 106 -3.51 -12.99 -1.73
N GLY A 107 -3.99 -12.31 -0.68
CA GLY A 107 -3.35 -12.26 0.64
C GLY A 107 -3.03 -13.62 1.27
N LYS A 108 -3.77 -14.67 0.90
CA LYS A 108 -3.50 -16.07 1.31
C LYS A 108 -2.40 -16.74 0.48
N ASN A 109 -2.25 -16.35 -0.78
CA ASN A 109 -1.24 -16.84 -1.72
C ASN A 109 0.06 -16.04 -1.67
N ILE A 110 0.04 -14.78 -1.23
CA ILE A 110 1.24 -13.94 -0.99
C ILE A 110 2.18 -14.51 0.08
N LEU A 111 1.72 -15.53 0.81
CA LEU A 111 2.54 -16.34 1.70
C LEU A 111 3.38 -17.40 0.97
N LYS A 112 3.21 -17.57 -0.34
CA LYS A 112 4.05 -18.42 -1.21
C LYS A 112 5.22 -17.60 -1.75
N ASP A 113 6.29 -18.29 -2.13
CA ASP A 113 7.51 -17.65 -2.63
C ASP A 113 7.27 -16.73 -3.86
N LYS A 114 6.27 -17.06 -4.69
CA LYS A 114 5.83 -16.23 -5.82
C LYS A 114 4.31 -16.20 -5.98
N VAL A 115 3.79 -15.08 -6.48
CA VAL A 115 2.37 -14.85 -6.78
C VAL A 115 2.20 -14.37 -8.22
N ASP A 116 1.13 -14.80 -8.88
CA ASP A 116 0.74 -14.30 -10.20
C ASP A 116 0.16 -12.88 -10.06
N ILE A 117 0.78 -11.92 -10.74
CA ILE A 117 0.39 -10.50 -10.72
C ILE A 117 -0.17 -10.02 -12.06
N THR A 118 -0.47 -10.93 -13.00
CA THR A 118 -0.93 -10.60 -14.36
C THR A 118 -2.14 -9.67 -14.33
N LYS A 119 -3.13 -9.97 -13.50
CA LYS A 119 -4.35 -9.14 -13.34
C LYS A 119 -4.04 -7.74 -12.79
N LEU A 120 -3.11 -7.63 -11.84
CA LEU A 120 -2.68 -6.34 -11.30
C LEU A 120 -1.99 -5.50 -12.39
N LYS A 121 -1.11 -6.12 -13.19
CA LYS A 121 -0.45 -5.48 -14.33
C LYS A 121 -1.45 -5.03 -15.38
N GLU A 122 -2.42 -5.88 -15.74
CA GLU A 122 -3.49 -5.53 -16.68
C GLU A 122 -4.26 -4.29 -16.22
N VAL A 123 -4.77 -4.28 -14.98
CA VAL A 123 -5.48 -3.12 -14.42
C VAL A 123 -4.59 -1.88 -14.45
N THR A 124 -3.35 -1.99 -13.98
CA THR A 124 -2.39 -0.88 -13.91
C THR A 124 -2.05 -0.32 -15.30
N SER A 125 -1.92 -1.18 -16.32
CA SER A 125 -1.58 -0.76 -17.68
C SER A 125 -2.65 0.14 -18.31
N THR A 126 -3.93 -0.09 -17.99
CA THR A 126 -5.08 0.67 -18.52
C THR A 126 -5.28 2.03 -17.87
N LEU A 127 -4.56 2.33 -16.78
CA LEU A 127 -4.62 3.63 -16.13
C LEU A 127 -3.78 4.63 -16.93
N ASP A 128 -4.44 5.61 -17.52
CA ASP A 128 -3.79 6.69 -18.27
C ASP A 128 -3.98 8.05 -17.60
N VAL A 129 -3.00 8.93 -17.83
CA VAL A 129 -2.99 10.31 -17.38
C VAL A 129 -3.71 11.18 -18.41
N ASP A 130 -4.67 12.01 -18.00
CA ASP A 130 -5.18 13.08 -18.87
C ASP A 130 -4.11 14.18 -18.99
N TYR A 131 -3.41 14.25 -20.13
CA TYR A 131 -2.14 14.96 -20.39
C TYR A 131 -2.17 16.51 -20.26
N GLY A 132 -3.15 17.10 -19.58
CA GLY A 132 -3.48 18.51 -19.64
C GLY A 132 -2.58 19.50 -18.87
N LYS A 133 -2.20 19.28 -17.61
CA LYS A 133 -1.60 20.34 -16.75
C LYS A 133 -0.76 19.76 -15.57
N ARG A 134 0.15 20.57 -15.00
CA ARG A 134 1.30 20.14 -14.17
C ARG A 134 0.94 19.79 -12.70
N GLY A 135 1.16 18.52 -12.32
CA GLY A 135 1.19 17.88 -10.98
C GLY A 135 2.04 16.58 -11.04
N SER A 136 2.26 15.80 -9.96
CA SER A 136 3.34 14.78 -9.82
C SER A 136 3.28 13.55 -10.76
N TYR A 137 3.48 13.79 -12.05
CA TYR A 137 3.62 12.79 -13.11
C TYR A 137 4.68 11.74 -12.80
N GLU A 138 5.76 12.18 -12.16
CA GLU A 138 6.86 11.33 -11.71
C GLU A 138 6.38 10.22 -10.78
N LEU A 139 5.61 10.54 -9.72
CA LEU A 139 5.10 9.54 -8.79
C LEU A 139 4.11 8.55 -9.44
N PHE A 140 3.22 9.05 -10.30
CA PHE A 140 2.31 8.18 -11.03
C PHE A 140 3.07 7.20 -11.92
N ASN A 141 4.02 7.71 -12.71
CA ASN A 141 4.85 6.88 -13.58
C ASN A 141 5.71 5.91 -12.77
N GLU A 142 6.37 6.37 -11.71
CA GLU A 142 7.20 5.50 -10.86
C GLU A 142 6.39 4.34 -10.29
N LEU A 143 5.19 4.60 -9.77
CA LEU A 143 4.31 3.54 -9.26
C LEU A 143 3.83 2.61 -10.38
N LYS A 144 3.42 3.17 -11.53
CA LYS A 144 2.95 2.40 -12.69
C LYS A 144 4.06 1.51 -13.24
N GLU A 145 5.23 2.07 -13.49
CA GLU A 145 6.42 1.36 -14.00
C GLU A 145 6.91 0.32 -13.00
N SER A 146 6.98 0.65 -11.70
CA SER A 146 7.37 -0.33 -10.67
C SER A 146 6.50 -1.58 -10.63
N ILE A 147 5.22 -1.49 -11.03
CA ILE A 147 4.32 -2.65 -11.14
C ILE A 147 4.48 -3.35 -12.49
N LEU A 148 4.58 -2.60 -13.58
CA LEU A 148 4.63 -3.14 -14.93
C LEU A 148 5.97 -3.81 -15.27
N ASP A 149 7.07 -3.37 -14.65
CA ASP A 149 8.41 -3.91 -14.83
C ASP A 149 8.63 -5.23 -14.10
N LEU A 150 7.75 -5.59 -13.16
CA LEU A 150 7.77 -6.90 -12.53
C LEU A 150 7.42 -8.00 -13.55
N GLU A 151 8.02 -9.16 -13.40
CA GLU A 151 7.62 -10.37 -14.12
C GLU A 151 6.16 -10.73 -13.78
N ASP A 152 5.48 -11.51 -14.63
CA ASP A 152 4.08 -11.90 -14.39
C ASP A 152 3.90 -12.72 -13.10
N SER A 153 5.02 -13.22 -12.55
CA SER A 153 5.08 -13.82 -11.22
C SER A 153 6.07 -13.06 -10.34
N ALA A 154 5.57 -12.41 -9.29
CA ALA A 154 6.36 -11.59 -8.39
C ALA A 154 6.65 -12.31 -7.06
N GLU A 155 7.87 -12.11 -6.57
CA GLU A 155 8.33 -12.49 -5.23
C GLU A 155 7.84 -11.49 -4.19
N ARG A 156 7.83 -11.95 -2.93
CA ARG A 156 7.41 -11.14 -1.79
C ARG A 156 8.19 -9.83 -1.66
N GLU A 157 9.51 -9.88 -1.82
CA GLU A 157 10.40 -8.73 -1.68
C GLU A 157 10.14 -7.64 -2.74
N GLU A 158 9.69 -8.05 -3.93
CA GLU A 158 9.30 -7.14 -5.01
C GLU A 158 8.01 -6.39 -4.64
N LEU A 159 7.03 -7.09 -4.07
CA LEU A 159 5.79 -6.47 -3.57
C LEU A 159 6.04 -5.56 -2.34
N GLU A 160 7.00 -5.92 -1.48
CA GLU A 160 7.44 -5.08 -0.36
C GLU A 160 8.07 -3.76 -0.84
N SER A 161 8.78 -3.79 -1.97
CA SER A 161 9.37 -2.60 -2.58
C SER A 161 8.30 -1.61 -3.07
N ILE A 162 7.16 -2.10 -3.55
CA ILE A 162 6.01 -1.27 -3.89
C ILE A 162 5.46 -0.58 -2.62
N PHE A 163 5.34 -1.29 -1.49
CA PHE A 163 4.93 -0.66 -0.23
C PHE A 163 5.88 0.45 0.21
N ASN A 164 7.19 0.25 0.02
CA ASN A 164 8.20 1.25 0.37
C ASN A 164 8.03 2.51 -0.47
N LEU A 165 7.86 2.35 -1.78
CA LEU A 165 7.61 3.46 -2.69
C LEU A 165 6.37 4.24 -2.27
N ILE A 166 5.26 3.55 -1.99
CA ILE A 166 4.00 4.16 -1.52
C ILE A 166 4.23 4.94 -0.22
N TYR A 167 4.84 4.33 0.80
CA TYR A 167 5.07 5.00 2.08
C TYR A 167 5.91 6.28 1.91
N LEU A 168 7.04 6.20 1.21
CA LEU A 168 7.95 7.33 1.02
C LEU A 168 7.28 8.46 0.25
N SER A 169 6.50 8.11 -0.77
CA SER A 169 5.79 9.05 -1.62
C SER A 169 4.72 9.84 -0.88
N PHE A 170 4.04 9.20 0.07
CA PHE A 170 2.98 9.84 0.85
C PHE A 170 3.43 10.39 2.20
N ALA A 171 4.66 10.11 2.64
CA ALA A 171 5.20 10.55 3.92
C ALA A 171 5.08 12.07 4.16
N ASN A 172 5.13 12.87 3.09
CA ASN A 172 5.04 14.33 3.12
C ASN A 172 3.59 14.87 3.25
N TYR A 173 2.57 14.01 3.07
CA TYR A 173 1.15 14.36 3.22
C TYR A 173 0.61 14.06 4.62
N LYS A 174 1.49 13.89 5.61
CA LYS A 174 1.12 13.77 7.02
C LYS A 174 0.51 15.10 7.48
N SER A 175 -0.79 15.06 7.76
CA SER A 175 -1.57 16.20 8.28
C SER A 175 -1.17 16.60 9.69
#